data_AF-A0A424YPQ6-F1
#
_entry.id   AF-A0A424YPQ6-F1
#
_cell.length_a   1.000
_cell.length_b   1.000
_cell.length_c   1.000
_cell.angle_alpha   90.00
_cell.angle_beta   90.00
_cell.angle_gamma   90.00
#
_symmetry.space_group_name_H-M   'P 1'
#
loop_
_entity.id
_entity.type
_entity.pdbx_description
1 polymer ?
#
loop_
_entity_poly.entity_id
_entity_poly.type
_entity_poly.pdbx_seq_one_letter_code
_entity_poly.pdbx_strand_id
1 'polypeptide(L)'
;MFRFQKDQTICNIAGTKVGGQPGELPSVIAGTIFYKGHKIVSDPTKGLFDKSSAEELINIQQQGSDETKIPSIIHIYAESSESIIRYIDFIDNISDVPFIVDSSEPDVRINASKHVTETGLADRAIYNSLNMSTEYEEIEALKISDVDSAIILGFNAVDSSLDGRISLLDNGGNLLDKGLIDVAEECGIRNKLIDPSITPMGNGAGIALRMSIVSKA
;
A
#
# COMPACT_ATOMS: atom_id res chain seq x y z
N MET A 1 4.11 10.51 -26.92
CA MET A 1 3.37 10.21 -25.68
C MET A 1 3.34 8.71 -25.54
N PHE A 2 3.81 8.18 -24.41
CA PHE A 2 3.80 6.74 -24.15
C PHE A 2 2.35 6.29 -23.91
N ARG A 3 1.95 5.14 -24.46
CA ARG A 3 0.59 4.59 -24.32
C ARG A 3 0.69 3.08 -24.23
N PHE A 4 -0.01 2.48 -23.28
CA PHE A 4 -0.12 1.04 -23.18
C PHE A 4 -1.01 0.50 -24.29
N GLN A 5 -0.62 -0.63 -24.88
CA GLN A 5 -1.45 -1.31 -25.88
C GLN A 5 -2.73 -1.90 -25.26
N LYS A 6 -2.66 -2.27 -23.97
CA LYS A 6 -3.81 -2.79 -23.22
C LYS A 6 -4.57 -1.67 -22.55
N ASP A 7 -5.87 -1.89 -22.38
CA ASP A 7 -6.69 -1.07 -21.50
C ASP A 7 -6.13 -1.14 -20.08
N GLN A 8 -6.18 0.00 -19.39
CA GLN A 8 -5.65 0.15 -18.04
C GLN A 8 -6.80 0.25 -17.05
N THR A 9 -6.65 -0.40 -15.90
CA THR A 9 -7.61 -0.32 -14.81
C THR A 9 -7.43 1.00 -14.06
N ILE A 10 -8.54 1.58 -13.60
CA ILE A 10 -8.53 2.70 -12.65
C ILE A 10 -9.13 2.19 -11.35
N CYS A 11 -8.30 2.11 -10.31
CA CYS A 11 -8.74 1.85 -8.94
C CYS A 11 -9.40 3.10 -8.38
N ASN A 12 -10.38 2.93 -7.50
CA ASN A 12 -11.02 4.02 -6.76
C ASN A 12 -11.00 3.71 -5.27
N ILE A 13 -10.16 4.44 -4.54
CA ILE A 13 -9.93 4.23 -3.11
C ILE A 13 -10.47 5.46 -2.39
N ALA A 14 -11.65 5.33 -1.78
CA ALA A 14 -12.40 6.42 -1.16
C ALA A 14 -12.42 7.74 -1.97
N GLY A 15 -12.66 7.65 -3.29
CA GLY A 15 -12.71 8.80 -4.21
C GLY A 15 -11.38 9.15 -4.88
N THR A 16 -10.25 8.64 -4.38
CA THR A 16 -8.94 8.80 -5.00
C THR A 16 -8.76 7.79 -6.13
N LYS A 17 -8.66 8.28 -7.36
CA LYS A 17 -8.47 7.45 -8.54
C LYS A 17 -6.99 7.22 -8.84
N VAL A 18 -6.61 5.96 -9.04
CA VAL A 18 -5.21 5.55 -9.32
C VAL A 18 -5.18 4.62 -10.53
N GLY A 19 -4.26 4.87 -11.47
CA GLY A 19 -4.08 4.05 -12.67
C GLY A 19 -4.44 4.79 -13.96
N GLY A 20 -4.97 4.06 -14.95
CA GLY A 20 -5.30 4.60 -16.26
C GLY A 20 -4.10 4.76 -17.21
N GLN A 21 -4.35 5.32 -18.40
CA GLN A 21 -3.30 5.58 -19.38
C GLN A 21 -2.40 6.75 -18.94
N PRO A 22 -1.12 6.79 -19.36
CA PRO A 22 -0.23 7.92 -19.08
C PRO A 22 -0.85 9.25 -19.56
N GLY A 23 -1.08 10.17 -18.62
CA GLY A 23 -1.70 11.47 -18.87
C GLY A 23 -3.23 11.50 -18.70
N GLU A 24 -3.88 10.39 -18.36
CA GLU A 24 -5.32 10.32 -18.05
C GLU A 24 -5.63 10.84 -16.65
N LEU A 25 -4.81 10.45 -15.66
CA LEU A 25 -4.87 10.90 -14.28
C LEU A 25 -3.50 11.44 -13.84
N PRO A 26 -3.46 12.41 -12.89
CA PRO A 26 -2.21 12.78 -12.23
C PRO A 26 -1.65 11.60 -11.46
N SER A 27 -0.33 11.56 -11.27
CA SER A 27 0.29 10.63 -10.33
C SER A 27 -0.25 10.89 -8.92
N VAL A 28 -0.36 9.85 -8.11
CA VAL A 28 -0.73 9.96 -6.68
C VAL A 28 0.54 9.96 -5.84
N ILE A 29 0.60 10.83 -4.82
CA ILE A 29 1.75 10.93 -3.92
C ILE A 29 1.38 10.31 -2.57
N ALA A 30 2.19 9.35 -2.12
CA ALA A 30 2.06 8.76 -0.79
C ALA A 30 3.18 9.28 0.12
N GLY A 31 2.85 10.10 1.11
CA GLY A 31 3.83 10.59 2.10
C GLY A 31 3.84 9.72 3.34
N THR A 32 5.01 9.17 3.68
CA THR A 32 5.17 8.28 4.83
C THR A 32 5.28 9.06 6.14
N ILE A 33 4.51 8.66 7.15
CA ILE A 33 4.54 9.18 8.53
C ILE A 33 4.74 8.03 9.52
N PHE A 34 5.23 8.37 10.73
CA PHE A 34 5.55 7.42 11.82
C PHE A 34 6.56 6.31 11.51
N TYR A 35 7.28 6.40 10.39
CA TYR A 35 8.36 5.48 10.04
C TYR A 35 9.46 5.39 11.11
N LYS A 36 10.20 4.28 11.09
CA LYS A 36 11.29 4.05 12.03
C LYS A 36 12.30 5.20 12.06
N GLY A 37 12.51 5.79 13.23
CA GLY A 37 13.40 6.94 13.43
C GLY A 37 12.79 8.30 13.08
N HIS A 38 11.49 8.36 12.78
CA HIS A 38 10.79 9.62 12.59
C HIS A 38 10.78 10.43 13.90
N LYS A 39 11.38 11.63 13.87
CA LYS A 39 11.64 12.48 15.05
C LYS A 39 10.40 12.88 15.84
N ILE A 40 9.21 12.83 15.25
CA ILE A 40 7.95 13.16 15.93
C ILE A 40 7.45 12.02 16.81
N VAL A 41 7.98 10.81 16.66
CA VAL A 41 7.60 9.62 17.45
C VAL A 41 8.54 9.48 18.65
N SER A 42 7.97 9.49 19.85
CA SER A 42 8.71 9.33 21.11
C SER A 42 8.71 7.89 21.63
N ASP A 43 7.65 7.13 21.36
CA ASP A 43 7.56 5.69 21.66
C ASP A 43 6.85 4.97 20.50
N PRO A 44 7.59 4.29 19.61
CA PRO A 44 7.02 3.62 18.45
C PRO A 44 6.19 2.38 18.83
N THR A 45 6.46 1.76 19.98
CA THR A 45 5.69 0.59 20.45
C THR A 45 4.35 1.01 21.02
N LYS A 46 4.29 2.12 21.75
CA LYS A 46 3.04 2.63 22.32
C LYS A 46 2.30 3.61 21.42
N GLY A 47 2.87 3.96 20.27
CA GLY A 47 2.30 4.98 19.38
C GLY A 47 2.22 6.35 20.05
N LEU A 48 3.25 6.74 20.80
CA LEU A 48 3.35 8.09 21.36
C LEU A 48 4.13 8.99 20.40
N PHE A 49 3.52 10.10 20.02
CA PHE A 49 4.05 11.05 19.06
C PHE A 49 3.57 12.47 19.35
N ASP A 50 4.26 13.44 18.77
CA ASP A 50 3.84 14.84 18.75
C ASP A 50 2.72 15.03 17.72
N LYS A 51 1.49 15.16 18.22
CA LYS A 51 0.29 15.35 17.40
C LYS A 51 0.34 16.62 16.58
N SER A 52 0.82 17.73 17.14
CA SER A 52 0.88 19.02 16.44
C SER A 52 1.85 18.94 15.26
N SER A 53 3.03 18.35 15.48
CA SER A 53 4.00 18.13 14.41
C SER A 53 3.49 17.16 13.34
N ALA A 54 2.75 16.11 13.74
CA ALA A 54 2.14 15.17 12.78
C ALA A 54 1.06 15.84 11.92
N GLU A 55 0.19 16.65 12.54
CA GLU A 55 -0.85 17.42 11.86
C GLU A 55 -0.26 18.44 10.88
N GLU A 56 0.81 19.13 11.27
CA GLU A 56 1.53 20.07 10.39
C GLU A 56 2.06 19.36 9.13
N LEU A 57 2.68 18.19 9.26
CA LEU A 57 3.18 17.41 8.12
C LEU A 57 2.05 16.96 7.17
N ILE A 58 0.93 16.50 7.73
CA ILE A 58 -0.24 16.08 6.96
C ILE A 58 -0.87 17.27 6.23
N ASN A 59 -0.98 18.42 6.91
CA ASN A 59 -1.50 19.65 6.32
C ASN A 59 -0.61 20.16 5.18
N ILE A 60 0.72 20.05 5.28
CA ILE A 60 1.64 20.39 4.18
C ILE A 60 1.35 19.53 2.95
N GLN A 61 1.15 18.22 3.12
CA GLN A 61 0.82 17.33 2.01
C GLN A 61 -0.55 17.68 1.40
N GLN A 62 -1.56 17.91 2.23
CA GLN A 62 -2.91 18.26 1.76
C GLN A 62 -2.93 19.60 1.03
N GLN A 63 -2.28 20.63 1.58
CA GLN A 63 -2.15 21.93 0.93
C GLN A 63 -1.44 21.79 -0.43
N GLY A 64 -0.35 21.01 -0.49
CA GLY A 64 0.35 20.72 -1.74
C GLY A 64 -0.55 20.01 -2.77
N SER A 65 -1.36 19.05 -2.32
CA SER A 65 -2.38 18.38 -3.14
C SER A 65 -3.43 19.38 -3.66
N ASP A 66 -3.92 20.28 -2.81
CA ASP A 66 -4.92 21.27 -3.19
C ASP A 66 -4.39 22.28 -4.20
N GLU A 67 -3.15 22.72 -4.06
CA GLU A 67 -2.51 23.67 -4.97
C GLU A 67 -2.18 23.04 -6.33
N THR A 68 -1.67 21.80 -6.33
CA THR A 68 -1.18 21.12 -7.55
C THR A 68 -2.23 20.24 -8.23
N LYS A 69 -3.33 19.92 -7.55
CA LYS A 69 -4.34 18.93 -7.93
C LYS A 69 -3.78 17.51 -8.09
N ILE A 70 -2.63 17.24 -7.48
CA ILE A 70 -2.05 15.90 -7.37
C ILE A 70 -2.67 15.22 -6.14
N PRO A 71 -3.47 14.14 -6.30
CA PRO A 71 -4.05 13.43 -5.18
C PRO A 71 -2.98 12.88 -4.25
N SER A 72 -3.32 12.77 -2.97
CA SER A 72 -2.39 12.28 -1.96
C SER A 72 -2.98 11.15 -1.13
N ILE A 73 -2.11 10.29 -0.63
CA ILE A 73 -2.40 9.18 0.26
C ILE A 73 -1.46 9.31 1.46
N ILE A 74 -1.94 9.03 2.67
CA ILE A 74 -1.09 9.03 3.86
C ILE A 74 -0.53 7.62 4.04
N HIS A 75 0.79 7.46 4.10
CA HIS A 75 1.42 6.16 4.30
C HIS A 75 1.82 5.99 5.76
N ILE A 76 1.07 5.16 6.49
CA ILE A 76 1.25 4.91 7.92
C ILE A 76 2.19 3.72 8.09
N TYR A 77 3.32 3.93 8.76
CA TYR A 77 4.17 2.83 9.23
C TYR A 77 4.01 2.66 10.75
N ALA A 78 3.97 1.42 11.23
CA ALA A 78 3.93 1.12 12.66
C ALA A 78 4.78 -0.11 13.01
N GLU A 79 5.31 -0.14 14.23
CA GLU A 79 6.09 -1.28 14.75
C GLU A 79 5.26 -2.21 15.66
N SER A 80 4.03 -1.83 16.01
CA SER A 80 3.17 -2.59 16.94
C SER A 80 1.68 -2.41 16.64
N SER A 81 0.85 -3.35 17.11
CA SER A 81 -0.60 -3.27 16.98
C SER A 81 -1.20 -2.10 17.77
N GLU A 82 -0.61 -1.75 18.91
CA GLU A 82 -1.07 -0.59 19.69
C GLU A 82 -0.79 0.72 18.92
N SER A 83 0.39 0.84 18.30
CA SER A 83 0.77 2.05 17.59
C SER A 83 -0.02 2.25 16.31
N ILE A 84 -0.23 1.21 15.50
CA ILE A 84 -0.97 1.33 14.24
C ILE A 84 -2.42 1.79 14.48
N ILE A 85 -3.08 1.27 15.51
CA ILE A 85 -4.44 1.68 15.89
C ILE A 85 -4.48 3.16 16.27
N ARG A 86 -3.57 3.60 17.15
CA ARG A 86 -3.47 5.01 17.55
C ARG A 86 -3.18 5.96 16.38
N TYR A 87 -2.37 5.52 15.43
CA TYR A 87 -2.04 6.32 14.25
C TYR A 87 -3.22 6.43 13.28
N ILE A 88 -3.94 5.32 13.04
CA ILE A 88 -5.16 5.31 12.22
C ILE A 88 -6.21 6.24 12.84
N ASP A 89 -6.50 6.09 14.14
CA ASP A 89 -7.48 6.92 14.84
C ASP A 89 -7.11 8.40 14.78
N PHE A 90 -5.83 8.73 14.92
CA PHE A 90 -5.39 10.12 14.80
C PHE A 90 -5.61 10.66 13.39
N ILE A 91 -5.24 9.90 12.35
CA ILE A 91 -5.36 10.33 10.95
C ILE A 91 -6.84 10.50 10.56
N ASP A 92 -7.71 9.60 11.00
CA ASP A 92 -9.15 9.70 10.77
C ASP A 92 -9.74 11.02 11.30
N ASN A 93 -9.27 11.47 12.47
CA ASN A 93 -9.77 12.71 13.07
C ASN A 93 -9.39 13.99 12.31
N ILE A 94 -8.38 13.96 11.44
CA ILE A 94 -7.81 15.18 10.83
C ILE A 94 -7.80 15.14 9.30
N SER A 95 -8.16 14.02 8.69
CA SER A 95 -8.02 13.82 7.26
C SER A 95 -8.98 12.77 6.75
N ASP A 96 -9.61 13.05 5.60
CA ASP A 96 -10.50 12.11 4.90
C ASP A 96 -9.79 11.34 3.77
N VAL A 97 -8.53 11.69 3.44
CA VAL A 97 -7.83 11.00 2.35
C VAL A 97 -7.59 9.52 2.68
N PRO A 98 -7.41 8.66 1.66
CA PRO A 98 -7.02 7.27 1.87
C PRO A 98 -5.67 7.15 2.58
N PHE A 99 -5.45 6.01 3.22
CA PHE A 99 -4.21 5.73 3.90
C PHE A 99 -3.72 4.30 3.68
N ILE A 100 -2.40 4.13 3.60
CA ILE A 100 -1.74 2.83 3.56
C ILE A 100 -1.42 2.41 4.99
N VAL A 101 -1.76 1.17 5.35
CA VAL A 101 -1.35 0.54 6.61
C VAL A 101 -0.15 -0.37 6.36
N ASP A 102 0.99 -0.03 6.96
CA ASP A 102 2.27 -0.69 6.72
C ASP A 102 2.97 -1.07 8.03
N SER A 103 3.59 -2.24 8.02
CA SER A 103 4.44 -2.78 9.08
C SER A 103 5.28 -3.91 8.51
N SER A 104 6.47 -4.14 9.09
CA SER A 104 7.23 -5.38 8.84
C SER A 104 6.53 -6.61 9.41
N GLU A 105 5.73 -6.43 10.46
CA GLU A 105 5.09 -7.51 11.21
C GLU A 105 3.68 -7.82 10.69
N PRO A 106 3.40 -9.06 10.25
CA PRO A 106 2.07 -9.51 9.82
C PRO A 106 0.96 -9.19 10.82
N ASP A 107 1.20 -9.48 12.11
CA ASP A 107 0.20 -9.26 13.17
C ASP A 107 -0.26 -7.81 13.27
N VAL A 108 0.63 -6.85 13.03
CA VAL A 108 0.30 -5.42 13.06
C VAL A 108 -0.64 -5.07 11.91
N ARG A 109 -0.38 -5.60 10.71
CA ARG A 109 -1.24 -5.39 9.53
C ARG A 109 -2.60 -6.06 9.67
N ILE A 110 -2.64 -7.27 10.26
CA ILE A 110 -3.89 -7.98 10.60
C ILE A 110 -4.72 -7.15 11.59
N ASN A 111 -4.12 -6.65 12.66
CA ASN A 111 -4.82 -5.81 13.65
C ASN A 111 -5.32 -4.50 13.02
N ALA A 112 -4.55 -3.89 12.13
CA ALA A 112 -4.99 -2.72 11.38
C ALA A 112 -6.24 -3.02 10.54
N SER A 113 -6.24 -4.15 9.81
CA SER A 113 -7.37 -4.57 8.95
C SER A 113 -8.64 -4.83 9.75
N LYS A 114 -8.52 -5.44 10.94
CA LYS A 114 -9.64 -5.62 11.87
C LYS A 114 -10.15 -4.27 12.38
N HIS A 115 -9.25 -3.40 12.82
CA HIS A 115 -9.61 -2.10 13.36
C HIS A 115 -10.36 -1.22 12.34
N VAL A 116 -9.87 -1.13 11.10
CA VAL A 116 -10.54 -0.33 10.05
C VAL A 116 -11.88 -0.93 9.64
N THR A 117 -12.05 -2.25 9.75
CA THR A 117 -13.35 -2.92 9.55
C THR A 117 -14.32 -2.52 10.67
N GLU A 118 -13.91 -2.63 11.93
CA GLU A 118 -14.74 -2.32 13.10
C GLU A 118 -15.12 -0.83 13.21
N THR A 119 -14.25 0.06 12.73
CA THR A 119 -14.45 1.51 12.77
C THR A 119 -15.08 2.09 11.51
N GLY A 120 -15.34 1.27 10.47
CA GLY A 120 -15.94 1.71 9.20
C GLY A 120 -14.98 2.52 8.32
N LEU A 121 -13.66 2.33 8.49
CA LEU A 121 -12.60 3.00 7.73
C LEU A 121 -12.02 2.13 6.60
N ALA A 122 -12.52 0.90 6.42
CA ALA A 122 -11.96 -0.07 5.50
C ALA A 122 -11.86 0.42 4.04
N ASP A 123 -12.87 1.15 3.55
CA ASP A 123 -12.89 1.74 2.18
C ASP A 123 -11.74 2.74 1.92
N ARG A 124 -11.13 3.28 2.99
CA ARG A 124 -10.00 4.23 2.93
C ARG A 124 -8.66 3.54 3.13
N ALA A 125 -8.64 2.32 3.65
CA ALA A 125 -7.44 1.62 4.04
C ALA A 125 -6.85 0.82 2.86
N ILE A 126 -5.54 0.89 2.69
CA ILE A 126 -4.78 0.12 1.70
C ILE A 126 -3.82 -0.79 2.45
N TYR A 127 -4.00 -2.10 2.33
CA TYR A 127 -3.12 -3.09 2.96
C TYR A 127 -1.74 -3.12 2.28
N ASN A 128 -0.65 -2.88 3.02
CA ASN A 128 0.71 -3.02 2.51
C ASN A 128 1.48 -4.12 3.25
N SER A 129 1.75 -5.29 2.66
CA SER A 129 1.38 -5.75 1.31
C SER A 129 1.05 -7.23 1.30
N LEU A 130 0.35 -7.65 0.24
CA LEU A 130 0.36 -9.05 -0.19
C LEU A 130 1.66 -9.31 -0.97
N ASN A 131 2.43 -10.31 -0.55
CA ASN A 131 3.75 -10.62 -1.08
C ASN A 131 4.12 -12.10 -0.90
N MET A 132 5.32 -12.50 -1.32
CA MET A 132 5.76 -13.91 -1.26
C MET A 132 5.88 -14.50 0.16
N SER A 133 5.86 -13.65 1.20
CA SER A 133 5.91 -14.03 2.61
C SER A 133 4.57 -13.89 3.31
N THR A 134 3.49 -13.57 2.59
CA THR A 134 2.16 -13.50 3.18
C THR A 134 1.73 -14.88 3.66
N GLU A 135 1.43 -14.98 4.95
CA GLU A 135 1.03 -16.23 5.59
C GLU A 135 -0.48 -16.48 5.52
N TYR A 136 -0.90 -17.70 5.82
CA TYR A 136 -2.31 -18.12 5.78
C TYR A 136 -3.18 -17.26 6.70
N GLU A 137 -2.66 -16.92 7.88
CA GLU A 137 -3.33 -16.09 8.88
C GLU A 137 -3.62 -14.67 8.37
N GLU A 138 -2.73 -14.09 7.57
CA GLU A 138 -2.99 -12.80 6.91
C GLU A 138 -4.08 -12.91 5.85
N ILE A 139 -4.05 -13.98 5.05
CA ILE A 139 -5.05 -14.24 4.00
C ILE A 139 -6.44 -14.38 4.63
N GLU A 140 -6.57 -15.20 5.67
CA GLU A 140 -7.85 -15.40 6.35
C GLU A 140 -8.33 -14.13 7.05
N ALA A 141 -7.42 -13.34 7.64
CA ALA A 141 -7.77 -12.05 8.22
C ALA A 141 -8.30 -11.05 7.18
N LEU A 142 -7.70 -11.00 5.99
CA LEU A 142 -8.16 -10.12 4.92
C LEU A 142 -9.51 -10.56 4.35
N LYS A 143 -9.73 -11.87 4.16
CA LYS A 143 -11.01 -12.43 3.68
C LYS A 143 -12.22 -12.04 4.53
N ILE A 144 -12.03 -11.91 5.83
CA ILE A 144 -13.10 -11.53 6.77
C ILE A 144 -13.14 -10.03 7.05
N SER A 145 -12.16 -9.27 6.56
CA SER A 145 -12.12 -7.81 6.67
C SER A 145 -12.93 -7.15 5.56
N ASP A 146 -13.34 -5.91 5.78
CA ASP A 146 -13.99 -5.10 4.75
C ASP A 146 -12.98 -4.38 3.84
N VAL A 147 -11.67 -4.62 4.02
CA VAL A 147 -10.61 -3.98 3.21
C VAL A 147 -10.63 -4.53 1.80
N ASP A 148 -10.82 -3.65 0.81
CA ASP A 148 -10.90 -4.03 -0.60
C ASP A 148 -9.70 -3.55 -1.45
N SER A 149 -8.71 -2.94 -0.80
CA SER A 149 -7.58 -2.27 -1.44
C SER A 149 -6.25 -2.75 -0.87
N ALA A 150 -5.32 -3.17 -1.74
CA ALA A 150 -4.01 -3.64 -1.30
C ALA A 150 -2.89 -3.31 -2.29
N ILE A 151 -1.69 -3.16 -1.73
CA ILE A 151 -0.44 -3.18 -2.49
C ILE A 151 -0.03 -4.65 -2.67
N ILE A 152 0.26 -5.01 -3.91
CA ILE A 152 0.77 -6.32 -4.30
C ILE A 152 2.25 -6.16 -4.64
N LEU A 153 3.11 -6.60 -3.74
CA LEU A 153 4.56 -6.46 -3.87
C LEU A 153 5.12 -7.65 -4.64
N GLY A 154 5.40 -7.45 -5.93
CA GLY A 154 5.95 -8.50 -6.80
C GLY A 154 7.47 -8.64 -6.70
N PHE A 155 8.01 -8.66 -5.48
CA PHE A 155 9.41 -8.96 -5.25
C PHE A 155 9.63 -10.47 -5.18
N ASN A 156 10.41 -11.02 -6.11
CA ASN A 156 10.81 -12.42 -6.11
C ASN A 156 12.28 -12.54 -5.69
N ALA A 157 12.51 -13.05 -4.48
CA ALA A 157 13.85 -13.18 -3.90
C ALA A 157 14.70 -14.30 -4.56
N VAL A 158 14.05 -15.27 -5.22
CA VAL A 158 14.70 -16.42 -5.88
C VAL A 158 15.07 -16.08 -7.32
N ASP A 159 14.15 -15.45 -8.05
CA ASP A 159 14.37 -14.94 -9.41
C ASP A 159 13.99 -13.46 -9.50
N SER A 160 15.00 -12.61 -9.35
CA SER A 160 14.82 -11.15 -9.41
C SER A 160 14.61 -10.58 -10.82
N SER A 161 14.61 -11.43 -11.85
CA SER A 161 14.36 -11.04 -13.24
C SER A 161 12.92 -10.53 -13.46
N LEU A 162 12.68 -9.93 -14.63
CA LEU A 162 11.32 -9.50 -14.99
C LEU A 162 10.35 -10.69 -15.03
N ASP A 163 10.77 -11.81 -15.64
CA ASP A 163 9.93 -13.01 -15.78
C ASP A 163 9.66 -13.65 -14.42
N GLY A 164 10.66 -13.69 -13.54
CA GLY A 164 10.51 -14.17 -12.16
C GLY A 164 9.50 -13.37 -11.35
N ARG A 165 9.51 -12.03 -11.46
CA ARG A 165 8.53 -11.16 -10.79
C ARG A 165 7.14 -11.26 -11.39
N ILE A 166 7.01 -11.33 -12.71
CA ILE A 166 5.72 -11.50 -13.39
C ILE A 166 5.12 -12.88 -13.11
N SER A 167 5.93 -13.94 -13.09
CA SER A 167 5.44 -15.28 -12.73
C SER A 167 4.96 -15.34 -11.28
N LEU A 168 5.61 -14.63 -10.35
CA LEU A 168 5.14 -14.53 -8.97
C LEU A 168 3.73 -13.90 -8.89
N LEU A 169 3.47 -12.85 -9.67
CA LEU A 169 2.16 -12.22 -9.75
C LEU A 169 1.12 -13.14 -10.41
N ASP A 170 1.46 -13.71 -11.57
CA ASP A 170 0.52 -14.43 -12.45
C ASP A 170 0.24 -15.87 -11.98
N ASN A 171 1.21 -16.58 -11.39
CA ASN A 171 1.08 -18.01 -11.07
C ASN A 171 1.92 -18.52 -9.88
N GLY A 172 2.47 -17.61 -9.08
CA GLY A 172 3.22 -17.95 -7.87
C GLY A 172 4.69 -18.33 -8.12
N GLY A 173 5.15 -18.36 -9.38
CA GLY A 173 6.57 -18.53 -9.73
C GLY A 173 7.20 -19.83 -9.24
N ASN A 174 6.40 -20.89 -9.05
CA ASN A 174 6.77 -22.15 -8.38
C ASN A 174 7.20 -22.00 -6.91
N LEU A 175 6.96 -20.84 -6.30
CA LEU A 175 7.23 -20.56 -4.89
C LEU A 175 5.96 -20.59 -4.05
N LEU A 176 4.84 -20.21 -4.65
CA LEU A 176 3.51 -20.19 -4.06
C LEU A 176 2.59 -21.13 -4.85
N ASP A 177 1.55 -21.62 -4.17
CA ASP A 177 0.52 -22.45 -4.82
C ASP A 177 -0.33 -21.68 -5.83
N LYS A 178 -0.39 -20.34 -5.69
CA LYS A 178 -1.18 -19.42 -6.53
C LYS A 178 -0.43 -18.12 -6.80
N GLY A 179 -0.82 -17.41 -7.86
CA GLY A 179 -0.34 -16.07 -8.13
C GLY A 179 -0.79 -15.07 -7.06
N LEU A 180 0.02 -14.04 -6.80
CA LEU A 180 -0.36 -12.99 -5.84
C LEU A 180 -1.64 -12.24 -6.27
N ILE A 181 -1.94 -12.18 -7.56
CA ILE A 181 -3.19 -11.60 -8.06
C ILE A 181 -4.38 -12.46 -7.65
N ASP A 182 -4.30 -13.79 -7.82
CA ASP A 182 -5.35 -14.73 -7.42
C ASP A 182 -5.56 -14.70 -5.90
N VAL A 183 -4.46 -14.65 -5.12
CA VAL A 183 -4.54 -14.51 -3.65
C VAL A 183 -5.26 -13.22 -3.26
N ALA A 184 -4.95 -12.10 -3.93
CA ALA A 184 -5.63 -10.83 -3.67
C ALA A 184 -7.13 -10.91 -3.97
N GLU A 185 -7.53 -11.56 -5.08
CA GLU A 185 -8.94 -11.79 -5.42
C GLU A 185 -9.65 -12.65 -4.38
N GLU A 186 -8.99 -13.71 -3.89
CA GLU A 186 -9.54 -14.57 -2.82
C GLU A 186 -9.73 -13.83 -1.50
N CYS A 187 -8.87 -12.85 -1.21
CA CYS A 187 -9.00 -11.94 -0.07
C CYS A 187 -10.10 -10.88 -0.25
N GLY A 188 -10.78 -10.82 -1.40
CA GLY A 188 -11.79 -9.79 -1.69
C GLY A 188 -11.20 -8.46 -2.17
N ILE A 189 -9.90 -8.40 -2.47
CA ILE A 189 -9.23 -7.17 -2.93
C ILE A 189 -9.63 -6.84 -4.37
N ARG A 190 -10.27 -5.68 -4.52
CA ARG A 190 -10.71 -5.13 -5.80
C ARG A 190 -9.68 -4.14 -6.35
N ASN A 191 -9.17 -3.24 -5.51
CA ASN A 191 -8.18 -2.24 -5.90
C ASN A 191 -6.77 -2.80 -5.66
N LYS A 192 -6.11 -3.23 -6.73
CA LYS A 192 -4.77 -3.85 -6.69
C LYS A 192 -3.71 -2.87 -7.17
N LEU A 193 -2.82 -2.44 -6.28
CA LEU A 193 -1.70 -1.55 -6.61
C LEU A 193 -0.42 -2.37 -6.73
N ILE A 194 0.11 -2.57 -7.93
CA ILE A 194 1.33 -3.37 -8.12
C ILE A 194 2.56 -2.54 -7.75
N ASP A 195 3.28 -2.98 -6.71
CA ASP A 195 4.61 -2.48 -6.39
C ASP A 195 5.66 -3.42 -7.01
N PRO A 196 6.44 -2.92 -7.98
CA PRO A 196 7.45 -3.73 -8.64
C PRO A 196 8.66 -4.05 -7.75
N SER A 197 8.79 -3.40 -6.60
CA SER A 197 9.95 -3.40 -5.71
C SER A 197 11.23 -2.86 -6.35
N ILE A 198 11.93 -1.98 -5.62
CA ILE A 198 13.24 -1.47 -6.01
C ILE A 198 14.28 -1.85 -4.96
N THR A 199 15.39 -2.44 -5.42
CA THR A 199 16.56 -2.68 -4.58
C THR A 199 17.37 -1.39 -4.42
N PRO A 200 18.26 -1.29 -3.42
CA PRO A 200 19.05 -0.08 -3.17
C PRO A 200 19.78 0.47 -4.40
N MET A 201 20.06 1.77 -4.37
CA MET A 201 20.61 2.54 -5.49
C MET A 201 21.73 1.81 -6.25
N GLY A 202 21.53 1.64 -7.57
CA GLY A 202 22.50 1.08 -8.51
C GLY A 202 22.09 -0.25 -9.16
N ASN A 203 21.07 -0.92 -8.63
CA ASN A 203 20.50 -2.15 -9.20
C ASN A 203 18.97 -2.09 -9.18
N GLY A 204 18.29 -2.84 -10.06
CA GLY A 204 16.83 -3.01 -10.01
C GLY A 204 15.95 -1.92 -10.63
N ALA A 205 16.39 -0.66 -10.75
CA ALA A 205 15.53 0.42 -11.30
C ALA A 205 15.00 0.14 -12.72
N GLY A 206 15.86 -0.39 -13.60
CA GLY A 206 15.44 -0.76 -14.97
C GLY A 206 14.47 -1.94 -15.00
N ILE A 207 14.61 -2.89 -14.07
CA ILE A 207 13.70 -4.03 -13.93
C ILE A 207 12.37 -3.56 -13.36
N ALA A 208 12.39 -2.71 -12.33
CA ALA A 208 11.19 -2.14 -11.73
C ALA A 208 10.37 -1.34 -12.75
N LEU A 209 11.04 -0.47 -13.54
CA LEU A 209 10.37 0.27 -14.60
C LEU A 209 9.77 -0.66 -15.67
N ARG A 210 10.49 -1.69 -16.10
CA ARG A 210 9.96 -2.68 -17.06
C ARG A 210 8.76 -3.41 -16.48
N MET A 211 8.83 -3.77 -15.19
CA MET A 211 7.73 -4.43 -14.49
C MET A 211 6.50 -3.53 -14.43
N SER A 212 6.63 -2.26 -14.05
CA SER A 212 5.53 -1.29 -14.09
C SER A 212 4.90 -1.11 -15.48
N ILE A 213 5.64 -1.45 -16.54
CA ILE A 213 5.15 -1.37 -17.92
C ILE A 213 4.36 -2.63 -18.33
N VAL A 214 4.71 -3.80 -17.78
CA VAL A 214 4.18 -5.09 -18.26
C VAL A 214 3.27 -5.81 -17.25
N SER A 215 3.33 -5.43 -15.97
CA SER A 215 2.47 -5.97 -14.91
C SER A 215 1.00 -5.72 -15.22
N LYS A 216 0.15 -6.69 -14.89
CA LYS A 216 -1.29 -6.64 -15.11
C LYS A 216 -1.98 -6.70 -13.75
N ALA A 217 -2.99 -5.86 -13.55
CA ALA A 217 -3.85 -5.87 -12.36
C ALA A 217 -5.20 -5.21 -12.67
#